data_AF-A0A849US35-F1
#
_entry.id   AF-A0A849US35-F1
#
_cell.length_a   1.000
_cell.length_b   1.000
_cell.length_c   1.000
_cell.angle_alpha   90.00
_cell.angle_beta   90.00
_cell.angle_gamma   90.00
#
_symmetry.space_group_name_H-M   'P 1'
#
loop_
_entity.id
_entity.type
_entity.pdbx_description
1 polymer ?
#
loop_
_entity_poly.entity_id
_entity_poly.type
_entity_poly.pdbx_seq_one_letter_code
_entity_poly.pdbx_strand_id
1 'polypeptide(L)'
;MRKNIIYTICFCLISFVGYTQNKKVIKSAKAFYKLTLPGMIKVNGNGQQITPTPSRERFIYIETFGKAKPILQKITYDALVYSFSLSNDDSTKTEIGIEPQSGKKIYLQPSKGNKLWKIYLVLKTGKENTTQKAKLITIKGIQNDAPFMYLIKNETELVAPESQ
;
A
#
# COMPACT_ATOMS: atom_id res chain seq x y z
N MET A 1 9.38 -50.88 -60.44
CA MET A 1 9.65 -49.45 -60.75
C MET A 1 8.93 -48.59 -59.73
N ARG A 2 9.68 -47.70 -59.06
CA ARG A 2 9.30 -46.49 -58.32
C ARG A 2 8.47 -46.61 -57.01
N LYS A 3 9.23 -46.58 -55.90
CA LYS A 3 8.87 -46.08 -54.57
C LYS A 3 8.70 -44.55 -54.63
N ASN A 4 7.66 -44.00 -53.99
CA ASN A 4 7.56 -42.59 -53.56
C ASN A 4 6.97 -42.63 -52.13
N ILE A 5 7.72 -42.55 -51.04
CA ILE A 5 8.46 -41.40 -50.47
C ILE A 5 7.51 -40.34 -49.88
N ILE A 6 7.37 -40.44 -48.55
CA ILE A 6 7.30 -39.36 -47.56
C ILE A 6 6.05 -38.47 -47.63
N TYR A 7 5.03 -38.83 -46.84
CA TYR A 7 4.07 -37.86 -46.33
C TYR A 7 4.68 -37.15 -45.11
N THR A 8 5.08 -35.93 -45.39
CA THR A 8 5.52 -34.85 -44.53
C THR A 8 4.74 -34.75 -43.21
N ILE A 9 5.46 -35.08 -42.13
CA ILE A 9 5.47 -34.45 -40.80
C ILE A 9 4.41 -33.34 -40.66
N CYS A 10 3.23 -33.71 -40.13
CA CYS A 10 2.26 -32.74 -39.69
C CYS A 10 2.73 -32.20 -38.33
N PHE A 11 3.23 -30.98 -38.42
CA PHE A 11 3.83 -30.15 -37.40
C PHE A 11 2.81 -29.84 -36.29
N CYS A 12 2.67 -30.72 -35.30
CA CYS A 12 2.00 -30.41 -34.04
C CYS A 12 2.92 -29.51 -33.20
N LEU A 13 2.99 -28.22 -33.58
CA LEU A 13 3.39 -27.15 -32.68
C LEU A 13 2.33 -27.06 -31.58
N ILE A 14 2.54 -27.83 -30.52
CA ILE A 14 1.89 -27.60 -29.23
C ILE A 14 2.47 -26.27 -28.74
N SER A 15 1.79 -25.18 -29.07
CA SER A 15 2.04 -23.88 -28.47
C SER A 15 1.74 -24.01 -26.98
N PHE A 16 2.78 -24.24 -26.18
CA PHE A 16 2.76 -23.95 -24.76
C PHE A 16 2.52 -22.45 -24.63
N VAL A 17 1.25 -22.05 -24.57
CA VAL A 17 0.86 -20.73 -24.08
C VAL A 17 1.15 -20.79 -22.59
N GLY A 18 2.41 -20.53 -22.23
CA GLY A 18 2.80 -20.34 -20.85
C GLY A 18 2.02 -19.15 -20.33
N TYR A 19 0.94 -19.41 -19.61
CA TYR A 19 0.34 -18.43 -18.73
C TYR A 19 1.44 -18.02 -17.76
N THR A 20 2.13 -16.91 -18.08
CA THR A 20 3.07 -16.30 -17.17
C THR A 20 2.20 -15.78 -16.04
N GLN A 21 2.06 -16.60 -14.98
CA GLN A 21 1.33 -16.19 -13.78
C GLN A 21 1.98 -14.88 -13.35
N ASN A 22 1.22 -13.78 -13.41
CA ASN A 22 1.68 -12.47 -12.95
C ASN A 22 2.30 -12.68 -11.56
N LYS A 23 3.63 -12.63 -11.47
CA LYS A 23 4.31 -12.81 -10.19
C LYS A 23 3.74 -11.75 -9.26
N LYS A 24 3.15 -12.19 -8.15
CA LYS A 24 2.67 -11.26 -7.12
C LYS A 24 3.85 -10.36 -6.74
N VAL A 25 3.70 -9.06 -6.95
CA VAL A 25 4.75 -8.07 -6.67
C VAL A 25 4.80 -7.78 -5.18
N ILE A 26 3.63 -7.51 -4.63
CA ILE A 26 3.41 -7.25 -3.21
C ILE A 26 3.10 -8.57 -2.53
N LYS A 27 3.92 -8.92 -1.54
CA LYS A 27 3.68 -10.06 -0.64
C LYS A 27 2.65 -9.71 0.42
N SER A 28 2.81 -8.55 1.06
CA SER A 28 1.93 -8.08 2.12
C SER A 28 1.84 -6.56 2.09
N ALA A 29 0.74 -6.01 2.59
CA ALA A 29 0.57 -4.58 2.77
C ALA A 29 -0.27 -4.30 4.02
N LYS A 30 0.10 -3.27 4.77
CA LYS A 30 -0.59 -2.82 5.98
C LYS A 30 -0.75 -1.31 5.95
N ALA A 31 -1.98 -0.84 6.16
CA ALA A 31 -2.31 0.57 6.17
C ALA A 31 -2.48 1.07 7.61
N PHE A 32 -2.01 2.28 7.85
CA PHE A 32 -2.02 2.90 9.17
C PHE A 32 -2.45 4.36 9.08
N TYR A 33 -3.00 4.87 10.18
CA TYR A 33 -3.20 6.30 10.37
C TYR A 33 -2.84 6.75 11.78
N LYS A 34 -2.51 8.03 11.90
CA LYS A 34 -2.37 8.75 13.17
C LYS A 34 -3.35 9.91 13.19
N LEU A 35 -3.96 10.14 14.34
CA LEU A 35 -4.75 11.34 14.60
C LEU A 35 -3.89 12.39 15.29
N THR A 36 -3.96 13.62 14.83
CA THR A 36 -3.31 14.77 15.46
C THR A 36 -4.37 15.78 15.84
N LEU A 37 -4.50 16.06 17.14
CA LEU A 37 -5.39 17.09 17.63
C LEU A 37 -4.71 18.47 17.53
N PRO A 38 -5.42 19.52 17.09
CA PRO A 38 -4.94 20.88 17.19
C PRO A 38 -4.70 21.26 18.66
N GLY A 39 -3.51 21.77 18.99
CA GLY A 39 -3.14 22.11 20.37
C GLY A 39 -3.85 23.36 20.93
N MET A 40 -4.46 24.19 20.08
CA MET A 40 -5.17 25.40 20.50
C MET A 40 -6.65 25.33 20.11
N ILE A 41 -7.51 25.72 21.05
CA ILE A 41 -8.93 25.97 20.80
C ILE A 41 -9.03 27.25 19.97
N LYS A 42 -9.65 27.17 18.79
CA LYS A 42 -9.95 28.37 17.99
C LYS A 42 -11.27 28.97 18.47
N VAL A 43 -11.36 30.30 18.51
CA VAL A 43 -12.61 31.02 18.71
C VAL A 43 -12.99 31.73 17.40
N ASN A 44 -14.29 31.83 17.11
CA ASN A 44 -14.77 32.62 15.97
C ASN A 44 -14.80 34.12 16.33
N GLY A 45 -15.16 34.97 15.37
CA GLY A 45 -15.27 36.43 15.57
C GLY A 45 -16.29 36.87 16.63
N ASN A 46 -17.16 35.97 17.09
CA ASN A 46 -18.16 36.21 18.13
C ASN A 46 -17.73 35.65 19.50
N GLY A 47 -16.48 35.21 19.64
CA GLY A 47 -15.95 34.61 20.87
C GLY A 47 -16.43 33.18 21.14
N GLN A 48 -17.16 32.55 20.21
CA GLN A 48 -17.60 31.16 20.38
C GLN A 48 -16.48 30.19 20.00
N GLN A 49 -16.34 29.15 20.82
CA GLN A 49 -15.39 28.08 20.57
C GLN A 49 -15.72 27.32 19.28
N ILE A 50 -14.71 27.15 18.43
CA ILE A 50 -14.74 26.27 17.26
C ILE A 50 -14.21 24.91 17.72
N THR A 51 -15.02 23.87 17.55
CA THR A 51 -14.61 22.49 17.84
C THR A 51 -13.39 22.12 16.99
N PRO A 52 -12.24 21.78 17.60
CA PRO A 52 -11.07 21.40 16.84
C PRO A 52 -11.35 20.12 16.06
N THR A 53 -11.08 20.15 14.76
CA THR A 53 -11.17 18.94 13.93
C THR A 53 -9.80 18.26 13.94
N PRO A 54 -9.69 16.99 14.34
CA PRO A 54 -8.43 16.25 14.27
C PRO A 54 -7.96 16.18 12.81
N SER A 55 -6.65 16.29 12.61
CA SER A 55 -5.99 15.93 11.36
C SER A 55 -5.70 14.43 11.34
N ARG A 56 -5.78 13.81 10.16
CA ARG A 56 -5.42 12.40 9.98
C ARG A 56 -4.22 12.29 9.06
N GLU A 57 -3.14 11.70 9.54
CA GLU A 57 -1.98 11.35 8.74
C GLU A 57 -2.08 9.87 8.35
N ARG A 58 -2.04 9.56 7.05
CA ARG A 58 -2.11 8.18 6.55
C ARG A 58 -0.80 7.73 5.92
N PHE A 59 -0.48 6.46 6.11
CA PHE A 59 0.65 5.82 5.45
C PHE A 59 0.42 4.32 5.31
N ILE A 60 1.12 3.71 4.35
CA ILE A 60 1.04 2.27 4.09
C ILE A 60 2.45 1.70 4.10
N TYR A 61 2.62 0.53 4.70
CA TYR A 61 3.80 -0.29 4.50
C TYR A 61 3.50 -1.42 3.53
N ILE A 62 4.34 -1.59 2.51
CA ILE A 62 4.26 -2.71 1.58
C ILE A 62 5.54 -3.54 1.65
N GLU A 63 5.38 -4.85 1.68
CA GLU A 63 6.46 -5.81 1.53
C GLU A 63 6.42 -6.36 0.11
N THR A 64 7.50 -6.20 -0.65
CA THR A 64 7.64 -6.75 -2.00
C THR A 64 8.44 -8.05 -1.99
N PHE A 65 8.14 -8.95 -2.92
CA PHE A 65 9.02 -10.09 -3.18
C PHE A 65 10.33 -9.61 -3.78
N GLY A 66 11.46 -10.00 -3.19
CA GLY A 66 12.77 -9.52 -3.62
C GLY A 66 13.02 -8.04 -3.27
N LYS A 67 14.04 -7.46 -3.91
CA LYS A 67 14.53 -6.10 -3.63
C LYS A 67 14.07 -5.04 -4.64
N ALA A 68 13.30 -5.42 -5.65
CA ALA A 68 12.89 -4.50 -6.71
C ALA A 68 11.93 -3.42 -6.15
N LYS A 69 12.16 -2.17 -6.56
CA LYS A 69 11.26 -1.06 -6.23
C LYS A 69 9.97 -1.17 -7.04
N PRO A 70 8.79 -1.20 -6.40
CA PRO A 70 7.53 -1.25 -7.12
C PRO A 70 7.22 0.10 -7.77
N ILE A 71 6.68 0.07 -8.99
CA ILE A 71 6.19 1.28 -9.67
C ILE A 71 4.70 1.43 -9.35
N LEU A 72 4.39 2.36 -8.45
CA LEU A 72 3.01 2.68 -8.05
C LEU A 72 2.42 3.73 -8.99
N GLN A 73 1.15 3.57 -9.33
CA GLN A 73 0.43 4.51 -10.22
C GLN A 73 -0.73 5.19 -9.53
N LYS A 74 -1.49 4.46 -8.71
CA LYS A 74 -2.69 5.00 -8.05
C LYS A 74 -2.93 4.32 -6.72
N ILE A 75 -3.22 5.12 -5.71
CA ILE A 75 -3.69 4.66 -4.41
C ILE A 75 -5.03 5.32 -4.13
N THR A 76 -6.02 4.51 -3.75
CA THR A 76 -7.33 5.01 -3.33
C THR A 76 -7.71 4.49 -1.96
N TYR A 77 -8.37 5.35 -1.20
CA TYR A 77 -9.11 4.98 0.01
C TYR A 77 -10.58 5.18 -0.32
N ASP A 78 -11.31 4.07 -0.42
CA ASP A 78 -12.65 4.02 -0.99
C ASP A 78 -12.67 4.71 -2.38
N ALA A 79 -13.37 5.83 -2.52
CA ALA A 79 -13.43 6.61 -3.76
C ALA A 79 -12.38 7.73 -3.85
N LEU A 80 -11.66 8.03 -2.77
CA LEU A 80 -10.71 9.16 -2.71
C LEU A 80 -9.34 8.78 -3.24
N VAL A 81 -8.76 9.64 -4.07
CA VAL A 81 -7.44 9.44 -4.68
C VAL A 81 -6.37 10.17 -3.88
N TYR A 82 -5.27 9.47 -3.61
CA TYR A 82 -4.14 10.00 -2.88
C TYR A 82 -2.94 10.23 -3.79
N SER A 83 -2.27 11.36 -3.59
CA SER A 83 -0.88 11.53 -3.98
C SER A 83 -0.02 10.73 -2.99
N PHE A 84 1.12 10.23 -3.46
CA PHE A 84 1.98 9.41 -2.63
C PHE A 84 3.46 9.64 -2.91
N SER A 85 4.27 9.40 -1.88
CA SER A 85 5.72 9.23 -2.02
C SER A 85 6.12 7.88 -1.44
N LEU A 86 7.10 7.23 -2.07
CA LEU A 86 7.58 5.89 -1.70
C LEU A 86 9.01 6.00 -1.20
N SER A 87 9.25 5.64 0.07
CA SER A 87 10.57 5.53 0.66
C SER A 87 10.91 4.08 0.97
N ASN A 88 12.18 3.75 0.83
CA ASN A 88 12.72 2.49 1.31
C ASN A 88 12.79 2.51 2.85
N ASP A 89 12.48 1.38 3.49
CA ASP A 89 12.81 1.12 4.89
C ASP A 89 13.86 0.00 4.95
N ASP A 90 15.11 0.39 5.18
CA ASP A 90 16.26 -0.53 5.24
C ASP A 90 16.38 -1.27 6.58
N SER A 91 15.50 -0.98 7.54
CA SER A 91 15.54 -1.59 8.86
C SER A 91 15.19 -3.08 8.78
N THR A 92 15.88 -3.90 9.57
CA THR A 92 15.53 -5.31 9.74
C THR A 92 14.24 -5.48 10.53
N LYS A 93 13.91 -4.49 11.37
CA LYS A 93 12.69 -4.39 12.16
C LYS A 93 12.38 -2.91 12.40
N THR A 94 11.17 -2.47 12.06
CA THR A 94 10.75 -1.07 12.19
C THR A 94 9.62 -0.96 13.21
N GLU A 95 9.78 -0.08 14.20
CA GLU A 95 8.68 0.33 15.08
C GLU A 95 7.79 1.34 14.33
N ILE A 96 6.50 1.02 14.19
CA ILE A 96 5.56 1.84 13.40
C ILE A 96 4.79 2.83 14.29
N GLY A 97 4.56 2.43 15.54
CA GLY A 97 3.82 3.19 16.54
C GLY A 97 3.22 2.26 17.59
N ILE A 98 2.31 2.82 18.40
CA ILE A 98 1.66 2.13 19.50
C ILE A 98 0.17 1.97 19.16
N GLU A 99 -0.39 0.78 19.39
CA GLU A 99 -1.82 0.53 19.27
C GLU A 99 -2.57 1.19 20.43
N PRO A 100 -3.54 2.11 20.20
CA PRO A 100 -4.18 2.87 21.26
C PRO A 100 -4.89 2.03 22.32
N GLN A 101 -5.50 0.91 21.91
CA GLN A 101 -6.32 0.08 22.81
C GLN A 101 -5.49 -0.81 23.73
N SER A 102 -4.37 -1.34 23.25
CA SER A 102 -3.55 -2.29 24.00
C SER A 102 -2.27 -1.67 24.57
N GLY A 103 -1.88 -0.47 24.13
CA GLY A 103 -0.58 0.12 24.45
C GLY A 103 0.60 -0.63 23.82
N LYS A 104 0.34 -1.62 22.94
CA LYS A 104 1.38 -2.46 22.37
C LYS A 104 2.09 -1.76 21.21
N LYS A 105 3.41 -1.78 21.25
CA LYS A 105 4.25 -1.36 20.12
C LYS A 105 4.08 -2.30 18.93
N ILE A 106 3.81 -1.73 17.75
CA ILE A 106 3.68 -2.47 16.50
C ILE A 106 5.02 -2.43 15.75
N TYR A 107 5.51 -3.61 15.40
CA TYR A 107 6.72 -3.78 14.61
C TYR A 107 6.41 -4.43 13.26
N LEU A 108 7.14 -4.01 12.22
CA LEU A 108 7.18 -4.69 10.93
C LEU A 108 8.58 -5.21 10.66
N GLN A 109 8.64 -6.40 10.11
CA GLN A 109 9.88 -7.06 9.72
C GLN A 109 9.64 -7.72 8.36
N PRO A 110 10.38 -7.33 7.31
CA PRO A 110 10.30 -8.01 6.02
C PRO A 110 10.84 -9.44 6.17
N SER A 111 10.28 -10.36 5.38
CA SER A 111 10.80 -11.72 5.31
C SER A 111 12.19 -11.73 4.65
N LYS A 112 12.99 -12.76 4.93
CA LYS A 112 14.33 -12.89 4.36
C LYS A 112 14.29 -12.77 2.82
N GLY A 113 15.08 -11.84 2.28
CA GLY A 113 15.17 -11.58 0.84
C GLY A 113 14.15 -10.59 0.28
N ASN A 114 13.15 -10.19 1.07
CA ASN A 114 12.14 -9.21 0.69
C ASN A 114 12.54 -7.79 1.08
N LYS A 115 11.75 -6.83 0.62
CA LYS A 115 11.95 -5.41 0.90
C LYS A 115 10.70 -4.77 1.47
N LEU A 116 10.88 -3.96 2.51
CA LEU A 116 9.81 -3.15 3.09
C LEU A 116 9.91 -1.73 2.53
N TRP A 117 8.76 -1.18 2.16
CA TRP A 117 8.64 0.18 1.68
C TRP A 117 7.56 0.91 2.45
N LYS A 118 7.79 2.19 2.72
CA LYS A 118 6.80 3.08 3.31
C LYS A 118 6.25 4.01 2.25
N ILE A 119 4.94 4.12 2.23
CA ILE A 119 4.17 4.99 1.35
C ILE A 119 3.57 6.08 2.22
N TYR A 120 3.99 7.32 2.00
CA TYR A 120 3.34 8.49 2.59
C TYR A 120 2.20 8.92 1.70
N LEU A 121 1.07 9.29 2.30
CA LEU A 121 -0.15 9.63 1.57
C LEU A 121 -0.57 11.06 1.85
N VAL A 122 -0.91 11.78 0.79
CA VAL A 122 -1.51 13.12 0.85
C VAL A 122 -2.76 13.11 0.00
N LEU A 123 -3.90 13.51 0.57
CA LEU A 123 -5.15 13.56 -0.17
C LEU A 123 -5.02 14.56 -1.33
N LYS A 124 -5.26 14.10 -2.57
CA LYS A 124 -5.04 14.92 -3.76
C LYS A 124 -6.09 16.03 -3.92
N THR A 125 -7.35 15.70 -3.65
CA THR A 125 -8.51 16.59 -3.79
C THR A 125 -9.62 16.17 -2.84
N GLY A 126 -10.36 17.15 -2.31
CA GLY A 126 -11.51 16.93 -1.43
C GLY A 126 -11.19 17.20 0.04
N LYS A 127 -12.14 16.88 0.93
CA LYS A 127 -11.95 16.92 2.37
C LYS A 127 -11.94 15.50 2.90
N GLU A 128 -10.94 15.20 3.70
CA GLU A 128 -10.87 13.93 4.39
C GLU A 128 -11.90 13.90 5.52
N ASN A 129 -12.76 12.88 5.55
CA ASN A 129 -13.58 12.66 6.73
C ASN A 129 -12.74 11.97 7.79
N THR A 130 -12.24 12.76 8.75
CA THR A 130 -11.33 12.28 9.79
C THR A 130 -12.01 11.42 10.85
N THR A 131 -13.32 11.20 10.74
CA THR A 131 -14.09 10.29 11.62
C THR A 131 -14.24 8.87 11.06
N GLN A 132 -14.06 8.66 9.75
CA GLN A 132 -14.39 7.38 9.11
C GLN A 132 -13.14 6.57 8.76
N LYS A 133 -13.05 5.33 9.23
CA LYS A 133 -12.05 4.36 8.74
C LYS A 133 -12.39 3.96 7.30
N ALA A 134 -11.39 3.87 6.44
CA ALA A 134 -11.64 3.42 5.07
C ALA A 134 -12.02 1.94 5.05
N LYS A 135 -12.98 1.59 4.18
CA LYS A 135 -13.47 0.21 4.04
C LYS A 135 -12.61 -0.58 3.07
N LEU A 136 -12.08 0.09 2.05
CA LEU A 136 -11.26 -0.53 1.02
C LEU A 136 -10.14 0.41 0.59
N ILE A 137 -8.91 -0.10 0.63
CA ILE A 137 -7.74 0.60 0.10
C ILE A 137 -7.22 -0.19 -1.09
N THR A 138 -7.03 0.50 -2.22
CA THR A 138 -6.54 -0.13 -3.45
C THR A 138 -5.21 0.48 -3.86
N ILE A 139 -4.22 -0.37 -4.12
CA ILE A 139 -2.93 0.02 -4.69
C ILE A 139 -2.87 -0.56 -6.11
N LYS A 140 -2.66 0.31 -7.10
CA LYS A 140 -2.41 -0.09 -8.50
C LYS A 140 -1.01 0.33 -8.90
N GLY A 141 -0.35 -0.52 -9.69
CA GLY A 141 0.99 -0.28 -10.19
C GLY A 141 1.35 -1.16 -11.37
N ILE A 142 2.61 -1.05 -11.80
CA ILE A 142 3.20 -1.86 -12.88
C ILE A 142 4.50 -2.47 -12.35
N GLN A 143 4.78 -3.72 -12.74
CA GLN A 143 6.07 -4.36 -12.51
C GLN A 143 6.42 -5.23 -13.71
N ASN A 144 7.60 -5.02 -14.29
CA ASN A 144 8.05 -5.74 -15.50
C ASN A 144 6.97 -5.70 -16.60
N ASP A 145 6.45 -4.49 -16.88
CA ASP A 145 5.40 -4.21 -17.86
C ASP A 145 4.03 -4.87 -17.61
N ALA A 146 3.88 -5.63 -16.52
CA ALA A 146 2.61 -6.21 -16.11
C ALA A 146 1.90 -5.32 -15.06
N PRO A 147 0.62 -4.96 -15.25
CA PRO A 147 -0.14 -4.24 -14.24
C PRO A 147 -0.48 -5.14 -13.05
N PHE A 148 -0.51 -4.57 -11.86
CA PHE A 148 -0.97 -5.25 -10.65
C PHE A 148 -1.96 -4.41 -9.85
N MET A 149 -2.77 -5.11 -9.05
CA MET A 149 -3.66 -4.52 -8.06
C MET A 149 -3.53 -5.25 -6.73
N TYR A 150 -3.47 -4.50 -5.64
CA TYR A 150 -3.47 -5.04 -4.28
C TYR A 150 -4.55 -4.35 -3.44
N LEU A 151 -5.30 -5.15 -2.67
CA LEU A 151 -6.39 -4.67 -1.82
C LEU A 151 -5.99 -4.79 -0.34
N ILE A 152 -6.19 -3.73 0.42
CA ILE A 152 -6.07 -3.72 1.89
C ILE A 152 -7.47 -3.46 2.44
N LYS A 153 -7.94 -4.33 3.31
CA LYS A 153 -9.31 -4.29 3.84
C LYS A 153 -9.45 -3.51 5.14
N ASN A 154 -8.33 -3.25 5.82
CA ASN A 154 -8.32 -2.64 7.15
C ASN A 154 -7.23 -1.57 7.25
N GLU A 155 -7.52 -0.55 8.03
CA GLU A 155 -6.61 0.52 8.42
C GLU A 155 -6.45 0.51 9.94
N THR A 156 -5.22 0.50 10.43
CA THR A 156 -4.92 0.45 11.87
C THR A 156 -4.59 1.84 12.40
N GLU A 157 -5.24 2.23 13.51
CA GLU A 157 -4.91 3.45 14.22
C GLU A 157 -3.63 3.28 15.03
N LEU A 158 -2.79 4.30 15.03
CA LEU A 158 -1.60 4.38 15.85
C LEU A 158 -1.55 5.70 16.60
N VAL A 159 -1.01 5.66 17.81
CA VAL A 159 -0.49 6.84 18.50
C VAL A 159 1.01 6.95 18.25
N ALA A 160 1.51 8.19 18.28
CA ALA A 160 2.94 8.44 18.18
C ALA A 160 3.67 7.73 19.34
N PRO A 161 4.82 7.09 19.09
CA PRO A 161 5.66 6.63 20.19
C PRO A 161 6.03 7.86 21.04
N GLU A 162 5.93 7.74 22.36
CA GLU A 162 6.43 8.78 23.27
C GLU A 162 7.89 9.05 22.89
N SER A 163 8.20 10.31 22.58
CA SER A 163 9.58 10.74 22.37
C SER A 163 10.33 10.47 23.67
N GLN A 164 11.22 9.48 23.65
CA GLN A 164 12.22 9.27 24.70
C GLN A 164 13.30 10.35 24.62
#